data_AF-C0PAZ5-F1
#
_entry.id   AF-C0PAZ5-F1
#
_cell.length_a   1.000
_cell.length_b   1.000
_cell.length_c   1.000
_cell.angle_alpha   90.00
_cell.angle_beta   90.00
_cell.angle_gamma   90.00
#
_symmetry.space_group_name_H-M   'P 1'
#
loop_
_entity.id
_entity.type
_entity.pdbx_description
1 polymer ?
#
loop_
_entity_poly.entity_id
_entity_poly.type
_entity_poly.pdbx_seq_one_letter_code
_entity_poly.pdbx_strand_id
1 'polypeptide(L)'
;MAAAAISLPRSPSLLQPTRRRSAPPACTQSERGVSFDPGSAFYRSDSAAGRDLAVLAATLHRRRGRPDPSAPFLCLDAMCGCGVRALRYLAQAGADFVWANDASEALRPIILANLCRFERGSPEAVAGCRRWVVSHNDATRLLAERYLRREYFDVIDVDSFGGDAAYVRAALLALKIGGLLYLTSTDWRSARGYGSRRWRCTGSISFGISHNTPILVFCVSWSYLSSNGTTMQRKR
;
A
#
# COMPACT_ATOMS: atom_id res chain seq x y z
N MET A 1 7.66 17.23 -25.74
CA MET A 1 6.72 16.29 -25.09
C MET A 1 6.39 16.86 -23.72
N ALA A 2 5.25 17.53 -23.58
CA ALA A 2 4.90 18.32 -22.40
C ALA A 2 4.42 17.42 -21.26
N ALA A 3 4.93 17.65 -20.05
CA ALA A 3 4.48 17.00 -18.82
C ALA A 3 3.05 17.43 -18.49
N ALA A 4 2.13 16.47 -18.39
CA ALA A 4 0.78 16.72 -17.91
C ALA A 4 0.83 16.94 -16.39
N ALA A 5 0.74 18.20 -15.97
CA ALA A 5 0.60 18.57 -14.57
C ALA A 5 -0.80 18.19 -14.06
N ILE A 6 -0.86 17.59 -12.88
CA ILE A 6 -2.12 17.28 -12.18
C ILE A 6 -2.73 18.60 -11.68
N SER A 7 -3.88 18.98 -12.22
CA SER A 7 -4.61 20.19 -11.82
C SER A 7 -5.33 20.00 -10.47
N LEU A 8 -5.02 20.85 -9.50
CA LEU A 8 -5.69 20.90 -8.18
C LEU A 8 -6.84 21.92 -8.18
N PRO A 9 -8.01 21.60 -7.61
CA PRO A 9 -9.10 22.57 -7.45
C PRO A 9 -8.81 23.56 -6.32
N ARG A 10 -9.06 24.85 -6.59
CA ARG A 10 -9.08 25.91 -5.57
C ARG A 10 -10.50 26.00 -4.98
N SER A 11 -10.61 25.86 -3.66
CA SER A 11 -11.85 26.13 -2.93
C SER A 11 -11.75 27.46 -2.17
N PRO A 12 -12.83 28.26 -2.09
CA PRO A 12 -12.82 29.52 -1.36
C PRO A 12 -12.89 29.30 0.16
N SER A 13 -12.22 30.18 0.89
CA SER A 13 -12.09 30.19 2.35
C SER A 13 -13.34 30.72 3.03
N LEU A 14 -13.98 29.89 3.87
CA LEU A 14 -14.93 30.33 4.89
C LEU A 14 -14.33 30.10 6.27
N LEU A 15 -14.05 31.19 6.98
CA LEU A 15 -13.60 31.20 8.37
C LEU A 15 -14.72 30.64 9.26
N GLN A 16 -14.48 29.48 9.88
CA GLN A 16 -15.33 28.93 10.94
C GLN A 16 -14.62 28.99 12.30
N PRO A 17 -15.37 29.13 13.41
CA PRO A 17 -14.80 29.31 14.75
C PRO A 17 -14.02 28.07 15.18
N THR A 18 -12.85 28.28 15.77
CA THR A 18 -11.93 27.23 16.20
C THR A 18 -12.50 26.41 17.35
N ARG A 19 -13.13 25.27 17.02
CA ARG A 19 -13.30 24.16 17.96
C ARG A 19 -11.90 23.68 18.34
N ARG A 20 -11.53 23.71 19.64
CA ARG A 20 -10.27 23.13 20.13
C ARG A 20 -10.13 21.71 19.56
N ARG A 21 -9.21 21.51 18.61
CA ARG A 21 -8.88 20.18 18.11
C ARG A 21 -8.34 19.39 19.30
N SER A 22 -8.95 18.25 19.61
CA SER A 22 -8.35 17.27 20.50
C SER A 22 -6.93 16.99 20.01
N ALA A 23 -5.98 16.86 20.94
CA ALA A 23 -4.62 16.48 20.61
C ALA A 23 -4.68 15.24 19.69
N PRO A 24 -3.90 15.21 18.58
CA PRO A 24 -3.87 14.02 17.74
C PRO A 24 -3.56 12.82 18.64
N PRO A 25 -4.23 11.68 18.44
CA PRO A 25 -4.02 10.51 19.29
C PRO A 25 -2.52 10.21 19.36
N ALA A 26 -2.05 9.85 20.56
CA ALA A 26 -0.65 9.54 20.80
C ALA A 26 -0.21 8.43 19.82
N CYS A 27 1.04 8.47 19.37
CA CYS A 27 1.59 7.37 18.59
C CYS A 27 1.62 6.12 19.47
N THR A 28 0.85 5.08 19.11
CA THR A 28 0.71 3.87 19.92
C THR A 28 1.62 2.74 19.44
N GLN A 29 2.14 2.80 18.21
CA GLN A 29 2.96 1.75 17.62
C GLN A 29 4.17 2.32 16.85
N SER A 30 5.23 1.53 16.78
CA SER A 30 6.39 1.82 15.94
C SER A 30 6.86 0.56 15.22
N GLU A 31 7.11 0.67 13.93
CA GLU A 31 7.61 -0.43 13.11
C GLU A 31 8.79 0.05 12.25
N ARG A 32 9.97 -0.54 12.49
CA ARG A 32 11.21 -0.23 11.75
C ARG A 32 11.51 1.28 11.69
N GLY A 33 11.29 1.99 12.79
CA GLY A 33 11.52 3.44 12.89
C GLY A 33 10.39 4.31 12.35
N VAL A 34 9.30 3.72 11.82
CA VAL A 34 8.09 4.45 11.41
C VAL A 34 7.06 4.38 12.52
N SER A 35 6.65 5.54 13.00
CA SER A 35 5.70 5.73 14.11
C SER A 35 4.29 5.99 13.59
N PHE A 36 3.31 5.20 14.03
CA PHE A 36 1.91 5.29 13.57
C PHE A 36 0.92 4.89 14.68
N ASP A 37 -0.35 5.21 14.45
CA ASP A 37 -1.46 4.75 15.29
C ASP A 37 -2.41 3.91 14.42
N PRO A 38 -2.59 2.60 14.69
CA PRO A 38 -3.52 1.79 13.92
C PRO A 38 -4.99 2.18 14.18
N GLY A 39 -5.30 2.82 15.31
CA GLY A 39 -6.68 3.13 15.69
C GLY A 39 -7.59 1.89 15.61
N SER A 40 -8.71 2.02 14.89
CA SER A 40 -9.62 0.91 14.59
C SER A 40 -9.28 0.12 13.32
N ALA A 41 -8.23 0.50 12.60
CA ALA A 41 -7.82 -0.21 11.40
C ALA A 41 -7.29 -1.61 11.73
N PHE A 42 -7.44 -2.53 10.79
CA PHE A 42 -6.80 -3.83 10.93
C PHE A 42 -5.27 -3.67 10.86
N TYR A 43 -4.58 -4.09 11.91
CA TYR A 43 -3.13 -4.13 11.96
C TYR A 43 -2.67 -5.41 12.67
N ARG A 44 -1.66 -6.07 12.10
CA ARG A 44 -1.00 -7.22 12.70
C ARG A 44 0.50 -6.99 12.75
N SER A 45 1.06 -7.00 13.96
CA SER A 45 2.51 -6.92 14.19
C SER A 45 3.24 -8.07 13.52
N ASP A 46 2.66 -9.28 13.52
CA ASP A 46 3.32 -10.45 12.93
C ASP A 46 3.58 -10.26 11.42
N SER A 47 2.70 -9.57 10.70
CA SER A 47 2.86 -9.29 9.27
C SER A 47 4.03 -8.32 8.95
N ALA A 48 4.83 -7.89 9.94
CA ALA A 48 5.95 -6.98 9.75
C ALA A 48 6.99 -7.51 8.76
N ALA A 49 7.28 -8.82 8.74
CA ALA A 49 8.23 -9.38 7.80
C ALA A 49 7.74 -9.31 6.34
N GLY A 50 6.42 -9.45 6.12
CA GLY A 50 5.83 -9.23 4.80
C GLY A 50 5.98 -7.77 4.36
N ARG A 51 5.74 -6.83 5.27
CA ARG A 51 5.98 -5.40 5.00
C ARG A 51 7.45 -5.07 4.76
N ASP A 52 8.36 -5.71 5.49
CA ASP A 52 9.81 -5.59 5.29
C ASP A 52 10.21 -6.01 3.87
N LEU A 53 9.66 -7.12 3.38
CA LEU A 53 9.92 -7.61 2.04
C LEU A 53 9.37 -6.68 0.95
N ALA A 54 8.15 -6.16 1.14
CA ALA A 54 7.54 -5.21 0.22
C ALA A 54 8.41 -3.94 0.07
N VAL A 55 8.88 -3.39 1.20
CA VAL A 55 9.73 -2.20 1.23
C VAL A 55 11.12 -2.49 0.65
N LEU A 56 11.72 -3.64 0.99
CA LEU A 56 13.01 -4.05 0.44
C LEU A 56 12.95 -4.18 -1.08
N ALA A 57 11.92 -4.85 -1.60
CA ALA A 57 11.71 -5.01 -3.03
C ALA A 57 11.56 -3.65 -3.74
N ALA A 58 10.75 -2.74 -3.19
CA ALA A 58 10.61 -1.38 -3.72
C ALA A 58 11.94 -0.60 -3.69
N THR A 59 12.70 -0.72 -2.60
CA THR A 59 14.01 -0.07 -2.44
C THR A 59 15.01 -0.56 -3.50
N LEU A 60 15.09 -1.87 -3.69
CA LEU A 60 15.96 -2.47 -4.71
C LEU A 60 15.48 -2.11 -6.11
N HIS A 61 14.18 -2.09 -6.37
CA HIS A 61 13.61 -1.70 -7.64
C HIS A 61 13.99 -0.25 -8.01
N ARG A 62 13.88 0.69 -7.06
CA ARG A 62 14.33 2.08 -7.26
C ARG A 62 15.82 2.17 -7.58
N ARG A 63 16.67 1.36 -6.92
CA ARG A 63 18.13 1.36 -7.07
C ARG A 63 18.65 0.68 -8.33
N ARG A 64 17.94 -0.31 -8.88
CA ARG A 64 18.39 -1.13 -10.02
C ARG A 64 18.50 -0.38 -11.37
N GLY A 65 18.33 0.94 -11.36
CA GLY A 65 18.38 1.78 -12.55
C GLY A 65 17.04 1.74 -13.28
N ARG A 66 16.23 2.78 -13.09
CA ARG A 66 15.00 2.97 -13.87
C ARG A 66 15.37 3.58 -15.23
N PRO A 67 14.58 3.32 -16.29
CA PRO A 67 14.84 3.89 -17.63
C PRO A 67 14.99 5.41 -17.61
N ASP A 68 14.20 6.07 -16.75
CA ASP A 68 14.32 7.50 -16.45
C ASP A 68 14.54 7.68 -14.94
N PRO A 69 15.78 7.92 -14.50
CA PRO A 69 16.10 8.20 -13.10
C PRO A 69 15.49 9.51 -12.58
N SER A 70 15.17 10.46 -13.47
CA SER A 70 14.62 11.78 -13.11
C SER A 70 13.11 11.75 -12.90
N ALA A 71 12.41 10.77 -13.47
CA ALA A 71 10.98 10.58 -13.24
C ALA A 71 10.68 10.27 -11.77
N PRO A 72 9.56 10.74 -11.20
CA PRO A 72 9.21 10.42 -9.82
C PRO A 72 8.97 8.91 -9.62
N PHE A 73 9.38 8.39 -8.47
CA PHE A 73 9.12 7.02 -8.01
C PHE A 73 7.78 6.99 -7.28
N LEU A 74 6.77 6.45 -7.96
CA LEU A 74 5.38 6.46 -7.54
C LEU A 74 4.99 5.10 -6.97
N CYS A 75 4.47 5.07 -5.75
CA CYS A 75 3.93 3.86 -5.15
C CYS A 75 2.43 4.01 -4.87
N LEU A 76 1.68 2.91 -5.00
CA LEU A 76 0.27 2.84 -4.65
C LEU A 76 0.07 1.71 -3.64
N ASP A 77 -0.48 2.06 -2.48
CA ASP A 77 -0.96 1.12 -1.47
C ASP A 77 -2.48 1.03 -1.60
N ALA A 78 -2.96 -0.01 -2.28
CA ALA A 78 -4.35 -0.12 -2.71
C ALA A 78 -5.34 -0.40 -1.56
N MET A 79 -4.85 -1.01 -0.48
CA MET A 79 -5.65 -1.48 0.67
C MET A 79 -4.87 -1.19 1.96
N CYS A 80 -4.65 0.10 2.23
CA CYS A 80 -3.61 0.57 3.13
C CYS A 80 -3.90 0.39 4.62
N GLY A 81 -5.15 0.13 5.03
CA GLY A 81 -5.54 0.01 6.42
C GLY A 81 -5.21 1.28 7.20
N CYS A 82 -4.28 1.20 8.16
CA CYS A 82 -3.78 2.38 8.89
C CYS A 82 -2.74 3.22 8.13
N GLY A 83 -2.29 2.76 6.96
CA GLY A 83 -1.28 3.42 6.12
C GLY A 83 0.17 3.04 6.44
N VAL A 84 0.42 1.99 7.24
CA VAL A 84 1.80 1.62 7.64
C VAL A 84 2.70 1.27 6.45
N ARG A 85 2.18 0.59 5.42
CA ARG A 85 2.96 0.28 4.20
C ARG A 85 3.24 1.55 3.39
N ALA A 86 2.23 2.39 3.16
CA ALA A 86 2.40 3.72 2.57
C ALA A 86 3.47 4.60 3.26
N LEU A 87 3.45 4.67 4.60
CA LEU A 87 4.47 5.41 5.37
C LEU A 87 5.86 4.86 5.15
N ARG A 88 6.00 3.52 5.16
CA ARG A 88 7.30 2.88 4.98
C ARG A 88 7.82 3.03 3.54
N TYR A 89 6.95 3.08 2.54
CA TYR A 89 7.37 3.44 1.18
C TYR A 89 7.96 4.85 1.10
N LEU A 90 7.33 5.83 1.76
CA LEU A 90 7.89 7.19 1.86
C LEU A 90 9.22 7.19 2.62
N ALA A 91 9.26 6.58 3.80
CA ALA A 91 10.38 6.67 4.73
C ALA A 91 11.62 5.86 4.33
N GLN A 92 11.42 4.69 3.75
CA GLN A 92 12.47 3.67 3.61
C GLN A 92 12.76 3.33 2.15
N ALA A 93 11.73 3.22 1.30
CA ALA A 93 11.93 3.04 -0.13
C ALA A 93 12.24 4.36 -0.86
N GLY A 94 11.96 5.49 -0.19
CA GLY A 94 12.12 6.83 -0.72
C GLY A 94 11.16 7.12 -1.88
N ALA A 95 9.92 6.66 -1.78
CA ALA A 95 8.89 7.05 -2.74
C ALA A 95 8.78 8.57 -2.82
N ASP A 96 8.80 9.11 -4.04
CA ASP A 96 8.61 10.55 -4.28
C ASP A 96 7.13 10.91 -4.10
N PHE A 97 6.23 9.95 -4.38
CA PHE A 97 4.81 10.08 -4.09
C PHE A 97 4.18 8.73 -3.74
N VAL A 98 3.27 8.73 -2.77
CA VAL A 98 2.46 7.56 -2.40
C VAL A 98 0.97 7.84 -2.49
N TRP A 99 0.26 7.00 -3.24
CA TRP A 99 -1.20 6.95 -3.21
C TRP A 99 -1.66 5.92 -2.17
N ALA A 100 -2.20 6.38 -1.04
CA ALA A 100 -2.75 5.52 -0.01
C ALA A 100 -4.27 5.40 -0.20
N ASN A 101 -4.76 4.20 -0.45
CA ASN A 101 -6.18 3.94 -0.62
C ASN A 101 -6.69 2.90 0.37
N ASP A 102 -7.89 3.11 0.90
CA ASP A 102 -8.62 2.07 1.63
C ASP A 102 -10.11 2.19 1.38
N ALA A 103 -10.80 1.09 1.07
CA ALA A 103 -12.24 1.14 0.78
C ALA A 103 -13.09 1.65 1.96
N SER A 104 -12.58 1.56 3.19
CA SER A 104 -13.27 2.05 4.38
C SER A 104 -13.03 3.54 4.60
N GLU A 105 -14.05 4.36 4.30
CA GLU A 105 -14.08 5.79 4.62
C GLU A 105 -13.88 6.06 6.12
N ALA A 106 -14.29 5.13 6.99
CA ALA A 106 -14.12 5.24 8.43
C ALA A 106 -12.64 5.30 8.88
N LEU A 107 -11.72 4.82 8.04
CA LEU A 107 -10.28 4.87 8.30
C LEU A 107 -9.62 6.19 7.86
N ARG A 108 -10.35 7.06 7.15
CA ARG A 108 -9.85 8.38 6.73
C ARG A 108 -9.12 9.15 7.83
N PRO A 109 -9.70 9.38 9.03
CA PRO A 109 -9.01 10.16 10.06
C PRO A 109 -7.70 9.51 10.52
N ILE A 110 -7.63 8.18 10.55
CA ILE A 110 -6.45 7.42 10.97
C ILE A 110 -5.33 7.57 9.92
N ILE A 111 -5.64 7.28 8.66
CA ILE A 111 -4.67 7.33 7.55
C ILE A 111 -4.12 8.75 7.41
N LEU A 112 -5.00 9.76 7.43
CA LEU A 112 -4.59 11.17 7.36
C LEU A 112 -3.73 11.56 8.56
N ALA A 113 -4.10 11.18 9.78
CA ALA A 113 -3.34 11.53 10.98
C ALA A 113 -1.91 10.95 10.93
N ASN A 114 -1.77 9.71 10.47
CA ASN A 114 -0.50 9.03 10.34
C ASN A 114 0.40 9.67 9.26
N LEU A 115 -0.12 9.90 8.05
CA LEU A 115 0.65 10.53 6.96
C LEU A 115 1.02 12.00 7.28
N CYS A 116 0.11 12.77 7.86
CA CYS A 116 0.39 14.14 8.32
C CYS A 116 1.42 14.20 9.47
N ARG A 117 1.45 13.18 10.34
CA ARG A 117 2.48 13.08 11.39
C ARG A 117 3.85 12.84 10.77
N PHE A 118 3.93 11.95 9.78
CA PHE A 118 5.15 11.67 9.06
C PHE A 118 5.71 12.89 8.31
N GLU A 119 4.86 13.63 7.58
CA GLU A 119 5.30 14.84 6.88
C GLU A 119 5.92 15.89 7.81
N ARG A 120 5.30 16.13 8.98
CA ARG A 120 5.82 17.10 9.97
C ARG A 120 7.16 16.71 10.58
N GLY A 121 7.46 15.41 10.64
CA GLY A 121 8.71 14.89 11.18
C GLY A 121 9.84 14.77 10.15
N SER A 122 9.57 15.04 8.87
CA SER A 122 10.54 14.89 7.79
C SER A 122 11.26 16.22 7.51
N PRO A 123 12.61 16.28 7.63
CA PRO A 123 13.38 17.50 7.40
C PRO A 123 13.39 17.98 5.93
N GLU A 124 12.92 17.13 5.01
CA GLU A 124 12.90 17.35 3.56
C GLU A 124 11.50 17.73 3.03
N ALA A 125 10.59 18.16 3.91
CA ALA A 125 9.30 18.69 3.47
C ALA A 125 9.52 20.00 2.70
N VAL A 126 9.81 19.90 1.40
CA VAL A 126 9.83 21.04 0.49
C VAL A 126 8.47 21.70 0.58
N ALA A 127 8.44 22.92 1.10
CA ALA A 127 7.21 23.65 1.38
C ALA A 127 6.33 23.72 0.12
N GLY A 128 5.20 23.01 0.13
CA GLY A 128 4.20 23.02 -0.95
C GLY A 128 4.10 21.75 -1.80
N CYS A 129 5.04 20.80 -1.72
CA CYS A 129 4.97 19.55 -2.48
C CYS A 129 4.42 18.40 -1.62
N ARG A 130 3.13 18.10 -1.76
CA ARG A 130 2.48 16.99 -1.04
C ARG A 130 2.98 15.64 -1.60
N ARG A 131 3.59 14.82 -0.75
CA ARG A 131 4.17 13.51 -1.14
C ARG A 131 3.19 12.35 -1.09
N TRP A 132 1.93 12.61 -0.78
CA TRP A 132 0.92 11.56 -0.71
C TRP A 132 -0.49 12.07 -0.94
N VAL A 133 -1.38 11.16 -1.34
CA VAL A 133 -2.83 11.37 -1.37
C VAL A 133 -3.54 10.23 -0.68
N VAL A 134 -4.70 10.53 -0.10
CA VAL A 134 -5.60 9.53 0.49
C VAL A 134 -6.89 9.48 -0.31
N SER A 135 -7.28 8.29 -0.75
CA SER A 135 -8.59 8.02 -1.34
C SER A 135 -9.30 6.87 -0.65
N HIS A 136 -10.61 6.80 -0.84
CA HIS A 136 -11.42 5.71 -0.29
C HIS A 136 -12.29 5.12 -1.37
N ASN A 137 -11.70 4.20 -2.14
CA ASN A 137 -12.36 3.51 -3.23
C ASN A 137 -12.13 2.00 -3.07
N ASP A 138 -13.01 1.20 -3.65
CA ASP A 138 -12.68 -0.18 -3.98
C ASP A 138 -11.37 -0.22 -4.79
N ALA A 139 -10.48 -1.16 -4.47
CA ALA A 139 -9.16 -1.24 -5.08
C ALA A 139 -9.23 -1.46 -6.60
N THR A 140 -10.14 -2.33 -7.06
CA THR A 140 -10.33 -2.61 -8.50
C THR A 140 -10.82 -1.36 -9.22
N ARG A 141 -11.77 -0.63 -8.62
CA ARG A 141 -12.25 0.65 -9.16
C ARG A 141 -11.14 1.68 -9.27
N LEU A 142 -10.35 1.88 -8.22
CA LEU A 142 -9.24 2.84 -8.22
C LEU A 142 -8.25 2.50 -9.33
N LEU A 143 -7.78 1.26 -9.38
CA LEU A 143 -6.79 0.80 -10.36
C LEU A 143 -7.28 0.96 -11.79
N ALA A 144 -8.53 0.59 -12.07
CA ALA A 144 -9.15 0.79 -13.38
C ALA A 144 -9.22 2.28 -13.77
N GLU A 145 -9.59 3.14 -12.83
CA GLU A 145 -9.63 4.59 -13.07
C GLU A 145 -8.24 5.17 -13.34
N ARG A 146 -7.22 4.73 -12.60
CA ARG A 146 -5.83 5.17 -12.83
C ARG A 146 -5.34 4.75 -14.21
N TYR A 147 -5.62 3.52 -14.62
CA TYR A 147 -5.34 3.04 -15.98
C TYR A 147 -6.01 3.92 -17.06
N LEU A 148 -7.31 4.21 -16.90
CA LEU A 148 -8.06 5.04 -17.87
C LEU A 148 -7.51 6.47 -17.95
N ARG A 149 -7.02 7.01 -16.84
CA ARG A 149 -6.36 8.33 -16.78
C ARG A 149 -4.90 8.32 -17.23
N ARG A 150 -4.35 7.15 -17.59
CA ARG A 150 -2.94 6.95 -17.93
C ARG A 150 -1.97 7.36 -16.81
N GLU A 151 -2.42 7.17 -15.57
CA GLU A 151 -1.63 7.38 -14.37
C GLU A 151 -1.09 6.02 -13.89
N TYR A 152 0.22 5.80 -14.03
CA TYR A 152 0.86 4.51 -13.76
C TYR A 152 1.83 4.59 -12.58
N PHE A 153 2.00 3.48 -11.87
CA PHE A 153 2.85 3.41 -10.67
C PHE A 153 4.08 2.51 -10.88
N ASP A 154 5.21 2.87 -10.26
CA ASP A 154 6.41 2.03 -10.22
C ASP A 154 6.21 0.83 -9.29
N VAL A 155 5.41 1.01 -8.23
CA VAL A 155 5.05 -0.04 -7.28
C VAL A 155 3.55 -0.01 -7.03
N ILE A 156 2.88 -1.16 -7.17
CA ILE A 156 1.51 -1.36 -6.69
C ILE A 156 1.56 -2.44 -5.63
N ASP A 157 1.02 -2.14 -4.47
CA ASP A 157 0.91 -3.04 -3.33
C ASP A 157 -0.57 -3.29 -3.02
N VAL A 158 -0.97 -4.55 -3.09
CA VAL A 158 -2.33 -5.00 -2.77
C VAL A 158 -2.25 -6.04 -1.66
N ASP A 159 -2.67 -5.63 -0.47
CA ASP A 159 -2.80 -6.48 0.71
C ASP A 159 -4.26 -6.79 0.97
N SER A 160 -4.73 -7.89 0.40
CA SER A 160 -6.14 -8.24 0.43
C SER A 160 -6.46 -9.29 1.50
N PHE A 161 -7.63 -9.13 2.09
CA PHE A 161 -8.27 -10.18 2.87
C PHE A 161 -9.00 -11.13 1.92
N GLY A 162 -8.36 -12.23 1.56
CA GLY A 162 -9.00 -13.29 0.77
C GLY A 162 -8.56 -13.40 -0.68
N GLY A 163 -9.28 -14.23 -1.43
CA GLY A 163 -8.87 -14.74 -2.75
C GLY A 163 -9.66 -14.21 -3.94
N ASP A 164 -10.06 -12.95 -3.96
CA ASP A 164 -10.61 -12.38 -5.20
C ASP A 164 -9.47 -11.80 -6.05
N ALA A 165 -9.20 -12.38 -7.22
CA ALA A 165 -8.16 -11.90 -8.14
C ALA A 165 -8.61 -10.75 -9.05
N ALA A 166 -9.82 -10.21 -8.89
CA ALA A 166 -10.33 -9.12 -9.75
C ALA A 166 -9.38 -7.92 -9.82
N TYR A 167 -8.72 -7.57 -8.70
CA TYR A 167 -7.76 -6.47 -8.66
C TYR A 167 -6.45 -6.77 -9.41
N VAL A 168 -6.06 -8.05 -9.62
CA VAL A 168 -4.75 -8.38 -10.22
C VAL A 168 -4.67 -7.87 -11.66
N ARG A 169 -5.74 -8.09 -12.44
CA ARG A 169 -5.80 -7.58 -13.82
C ARG A 169 -5.76 -6.05 -13.85
N ALA A 170 -6.51 -5.39 -12.97
CA ALA A 170 -6.52 -3.93 -12.89
C ALA A 170 -5.16 -3.38 -12.44
N ALA A 171 -4.50 -4.05 -11.50
CA ALA A 171 -3.18 -3.68 -11.00
C ALA A 171 -2.12 -3.78 -12.10
N LEU A 172 -2.09 -4.87 -12.86
CA LEU A 172 -1.16 -5.02 -14.00
C LEU A 172 -1.34 -3.93 -15.05
N LEU A 173 -2.57 -3.47 -15.30
CA LEU A 173 -2.85 -2.39 -16.24
C LEU A 173 -2.41 -1.01 -15.72
N ALA A 174 -2.54 -0.77 -14.42
CA ALA A 174 -2.10 0.48 -13.78
C ALA A 174 -0.60 0.50 -13.42
N LEU A 175 0.13 -0.60 -13.64
CA LEU A 175 1.55 -0.71 -13.36
C LEU A 175 2.38 -0.16 -14.53
N LYS A 176 3.45 0.59 -14.23
CA LYS A 176 4.45 0.96 -15.24
C LYS A 176 5.10 -0.30 -15.82
N ILE A 177 5.50 -0.25 -17.08
CA ILE A 177 6.29 -1.32 -17.69
C ILE A 177 7.59 -1.47 -16.90
N GLY A 178 7.89 -2.69 -16.46
CA GLY A 178 9.04 -2.98 -15.59
C GLY A 178 8.81 -2.67 -14.11
N GLY A 179 7.61 -2.21 -13.72
CA GLY A 179 7.24 -1.93 -12.34
C GLY A 179 7.03 -3.19 -11.50
N LEU A 180 6.84 -2.97 -10.20
CA LEU A 180 6.73 -4.00 -9.17
C LEU A 180 5.27 -4.13 -8.68
N LEU A 181 4.73 -5.34 -8.74
CA LEU A 181 3.42 -5.67 -8.16
C LEU A 181 3.58 -6.58 -6.94
N TYR A 182 3.37 -6.05 -5.75
CA TYR A 182 3.37 -6.81 -4.49
C TYR A 182 1.94 -7.23 -4.14
N LEU A 183 1.71 -8.52 -3.91
CA LEU A 183 0.38 -9.08 -3.64
C LEU A 183 0.42 -9.95 -2.39
N THR A 184 -0.36 -9.61 -1.37
CA THR A 184 -0.58 -10.48 -0.21
C THR A 184 -2.03 -10.93 -0.16
N SER A 185 -2.24 -12.21 0.16
CA SER A 185 -3.56 -12.79 0.39
C SER A 185 -3.55 -13.55 1.71
N THR A 186 -4.52 -13.27 2.58
CA THR A 186 -4.67 -13.96 3.86
C THR A 186 -5.47 -15.26 3.77
N ASP A 187 -6.07 -15.61 2.62
CA ASP A 187 -6.79 -16.88 2.43
C ASP A 187 -5.90 -17.98 1.85
N TRP A 188 -5.12 -18.58 2.75
CA TRP A 188 -4.20 -19.67 2.43
C TRP A 188 -4.90 -20.98 2.00
N ARG A 189 -6.16 -21.20 2.42
CA ARG A 189 -6.87 -22.46 2.15
C ARG A 189 -7.17 -22.58 0.67
N SER A 190 -7.68 -21.49 0.10
CA SER A 190 -7.93 -21.41 -1.32
C SER A 190 -6.60 -21.46 -2.10
N ALA A 191 -5.55 -20.75 -1.67
CA ALA A 191 -4.24 -20.76 -2.35
C ALA A 191 -3.54 -22.15 -2.42
N ARG A 192 -3.86 -23.09 -1.52
CA ARG A 192 -3.37 -24.48 -1.54
C ARG A 192 -4.33 -25.47 -2.20
N GLY A 193 -5.46 -25.02 -2.74
CA GLY A 193 -6.47 -25.87 -3.36
C GLY A 193 -7.42 -26.59 -2.40
N TYR A 194 -7.49 -26.19 -1.12
CA TYR A 194 -8.43 -26.74 -0.15
C TYR A 194 -9.71 -25.89 -0.05
N GLY A 195 -10.83 -26.43 -0.56
CA GLY A 195 -12.17 -25.84 -0.43
C GLY A 195 -13.02 -25.96 -1.71
N SER A 196 -14.35 -25.97 -1.57
CA SER A 196 -15.30 -26.02 -2.70
C SER A 196 -15.27 -24.78 -3.60
N ARG A 197 -14.62 -23.70 -3.15
CA ARG A 197 -14.22 -22.54 -3.97
C ARG A 197 -12.84 -22.79 -4.56
N ARG A 198 -12.78 -23.78 -5.45
CA ARG A 198 -11.61 -24.09 -6.26
C ARG A 198 -11.23 -22.82 -7.01
N TRP A 199 -10.02 -22.30 -6.77
CA TRP A 199 -9.40 -21.40 -7.73
C TRP A 199 -9.40 -22.10 -9.07
N ARG A 200 -10.18 -21.60 -10.01
CA ARG A 200 -10.03 -21.93 -11.42
C ARG A 200 -8.88 -21.10 -12.01
N CYS A 201 -7.76 -21.05 -11.28
CA CYS A 201 -6.47 -20.66 -11.82
C CYS A 201 -5.83 -21.95 -12.31
N THR A 202 -6.04 -22.27 -13.58
CA THR A 202 -5.04 -23.03 -14.32
C THR A 202 -3.71 -22.27 -14.18
N GLY A 203 -2.80 -22.84 -13.40
CA GLY A 203 -1.43 -22.35 -13.29
C GLY A 203 -1.03 -22.08 -11.84
N SER A 204 -0.14 -22.92 -11.33
CA SER A 204 0.79 -22.56 -10.26
C SER A 204 1.40 -21.18 -10.59
N ILE A 205 1.13 -20.16 -9.77
CA ILE A 205 1.81 -18.86 -9.94
C ILE A 205 3.21 -19.01 -9.33
N SER A 206 4.14 -19.48 -10.15
CA SER A 206 5.58 -19.34 -9.95
C SER A 206 6.04 -18.14 -10.79
N PHE A 207 6.46 -17.05 -10.15
CA PHE A 207 7.05 -15.91 -10.86
C PHE A 207 8.56 -16.11 -11.02
N GLY A 208 9.00 -16.27 -12.27
CA GLY A 208 10.40 -16.20 -12.65
C GLY A 208 10.83 -14.75 -12.86
N ILE A 209 12.03 -14.41 -12.38
CA ILE A 209 12.72 -13.16 -12.77
C ILE A 209 13.04 -13.28 -14.26
N SER A 210 12.17 -12.76 -15.14
CA SER A 210 12.51 -12.58 -16.54
C SER A 210 13.38 -11.35 -16.69
N HIS A 211 14.45 -11.45 -17.50
CA HIS A 211 15.44 -10.39 -17.71
C HIS A 211 14.86 -9.12 -18.35
N ASN A 212 13.61 -9.13 -18.83
CA ASN A 212 12.97 -7.98 -19.50
C ASN A 212 11.75 -7.37 -18.77
N THR A 213 11.27 -7.94 -17.66
CA THR A 213 10.18 -7.33 -16.85
C THR A 213 10.11 -8.01 -15.48
N PRO A 214 10.60 -7.39 -14.39
CA PRO A 214 10.56 -8.01 -13.07
C PRO A 214 9.19 -7.78 -12.42
N ILE A 215 8.19 -8.56 -12.83
CA ILE A 215 7.00 -8.70 -11.98
C ILE A 215 7.41 -9.64 -10.84
N LEU A 216 7.55 -9.12 -9.63
CA LEU A 216 7.88 -9.90 -8.45
C LEU A 216 6.64 -10.02 -7.57
N VAL A 217 5.89 -11.10 -7.76
CA VAL A 217 4.76 -11.46 -6.90
C VAL A 217 5.28 -12.25 -5.70
N PHE A 218 5.17 -11.66 -4.51
CA PHE A 218 5.47 -12.34 -3.25
C PHE A 218 4.18 -12.73 -2.52
N CYS A 219 3.78 -13.99 -2.61
CA CYS A 219 2.70 -14.52 -1.77
C CYS A 219 3.27 -14.93 -0.40
N VAL A 220 3.17 -14.06 0.61
CA VAL A 220 3.56 -14.41 1.98
C VAL A 220 2.39 -15.11 2.69
N SER A 221 2.56 -16.41 2.99
CA SER A 221 1.62 -17.20 3.81
C SER A 221 2.00 -17.14 5.28
N TRP A 222 1.17 -16.52 6.13
CA TRP A 222 1.53 -16.25 7.53
C TRP A 222 1.02 -17.29 8.56
N SER A 223 1.16 -18.60 8.26
CA SER A 223 0.90 -19.66 9.24
C SER A 223 2.15 -20.42 9.71
N TYR A 224 3.37 -19.95 9.39
CA TYR A 224 4.60 -20.69 9.71
C TYR A 224 5.60 -19.96 10.64
N LEU A 225 5.19 -18.85 11.29
CA LEU A 225 6.05 -18.12 12.24
C LEU A 225 5.47 -17.98 13.66
N SER A 226 4.35 -18.65 13.95
CA SER A 226 3.87 -18.83 15.33
C SER A 226 3.85 -20.32 15.70
N SER A 227 5.06 -20.86 15.89
CA SER A 227 5.26 -22.02 16.74
C SER A 227 5.82 -21.51 18.06
N ASN A 228 4.93 -20.99 18.91
CA ASN A 228 5.05 -21.10 20.36
C ASN A 228 3.62 -21.13 20.92
N GLY A 229 3.26 -22.30 21.44
CA GLY A 229 1.89 -22.68 21.68
C GLY A 229 1.19 -21.86 22.76
N THR A 230 -0.10 -21.67 22.56
CA THR A 230 -1.07 -21.92 23.63
C THR A 230 -2.40 -22.28 22.98
N THR A 231 -2.82 -23.51 23.20
CA THR A 231 -4.14 -24.04 22.86
C THR A 231 -5.19 -23.22 23.60
N MET A 232 -6.14 -22.58 22.92
CA MET A 232 -7.35 -22.09 23.57
C MET A 232 -8.60 -22.54 22.82
N GLN A 233 -9.42 -23.26 23.58
CA GLN A 233 -10.63 -23.97 23.21
C GLN A 233 -11.69 -23.07 22.59
N ARG A 234 -12.34 -23.56 21.51
CA ARG A 234 -13.62 -23.06 21.02
C ARG A 234 -14.70 -23.29 22.09
N LYS A 235 -15.36 -22.22 22.54
CA LYS A 235 -16.73 -22.33 23.07
C LYS A 235 -17.71 -22.35 21.90
N ARG A 236 -18.74 -23.18 22.10
CA ARG A 236 -19.77 -23.62 21.14
C ARG A 236 -20.56 -22.48 20.52
#